data_AF-A0A930DDW9-F1
#
_entry.id   AF-A0A930DDW9-F1
#
_cell.length_a   1.000
_cell.length_b   1.000
_cell.length_c   1.000
_cell.angle_alpha   90.00
_cell.angle_beta   90.00
_cell.angle_gamma   90.00
#
_symmetry.space_group_name_H-M   'P 1'
#
loop_
_entity.id
_entity.type
_entity.pdbx_description
1 polymer ?
#
loop_
_entity_poly.entity_id
_entity_poly.type
_entity_poly.pdbx_seq_one_letter_code
_entity_poly.pdbx_strand_id
1 'polypeptide(L)'
;MIKDNLPLFVYKIKQMKELIDAEDVEIEYLYSFFEELSNEFNIFSCNDTIERFERDYAIEPNAELSISQRRLKILVKKYQKLLPTIANLEDTIKSLLNADIVKIKEVGCRFDIYVGSASLLENMDIAKKFFKDIRPAHFDYKFINSVPRDEVATIYIGVGEFTHKKMKFEVVE
;
A
#
# COMPACT_ATOMS: atom_id res chain seq x y z
N MET A 1 3.78 5.53 -35.16
CA MET A 1 3.98 6.93 -34.70
C MET A 1 4.64 7.80 -35.76
N ILE A 2 5.59 7.25 -36.54
CA ILE A 2 6.20 7.95 -37.67
C ILE A 2 5.15 8.22 -38.74
N LYS A 3 4.28 7.24 -39.00
CA LYS A 3 3.18 7.34 -39.98
C LYS A 3 2.27 8.55 -39.78
N ASP A 4 2.01 8.95 -38.54
CA ASP A 4 1.12 10.06 -38.21
C ASP A 4 1.79 11.44 -38.42
N ASN A 5 3.12 11.47 -38.44
CA ASN A 5 3.92 12.68 -38.61
C ASN A 5 4.40 12.90 -40.05
N LEU A 6 4.15 11.94 -40.96
CA LEU A 6 4.57 12.01 -42.36
C LEU A 6 3.42 12.32 -43.31
N PRO A 7 3.68 13.04 -44.41
CA PRO A 7 2.70 13.22 -45.48
C PRO A 7 2.30 11.88 -46.11
N LEU A 8 0.98 11.68 -46.31
CA LEU A 8 0.39 10.45 -46.86
C LEU A 8 0.99 9.98 -48.20
N PHE A 9 1.54 10.89 -49.01
CA PHE A 9 2.15 10.52 -50.30
C PHE A 9 3.47 9.75 -50.14
N VAL A 10 4.23 10.00 -49.06
CA VAL A 10 5.47 9.28 -48.75
C VAL A 10 5.16 7.83 -48.43
N TYR A 11 4.09 7.60 -47.66
CA TYR A 11 3.63 6.26 -47.28
C TYR A 11 3.01 5.47 -48.44
N LYS A 12 2.63 6.12 -49.56
CA LYS A 12 2.15 5.42 -50.76
C LYS A 12 3.28 4.74 -51.54
N ILE A 13 4.53 5.15 -51.34
CA ILE A 13 5.68 4.52 -51.97
C ILE A 13 5.93 3.18 -51.28
N LYS A 14 5.85 2.07 -52.03
CA LYS A 14 5.93 0.71 -51.47
C LYS A 14 7.17 0.48 -50.60
N GLN A 15 8.34 0.91 -51.07
CA GLN A 15 9.60 0.78 -50.34
C GLN A 15 9.61 1.57 -49.02
N MET A 16 9.09 2.81 -49.06
CA MET A 16 8.99 3.65 -47.87
C MET A 16 8.01 3.07 -46.87
N LYS A 17 6.89 2.52 -47.33
CA LYS A 17 5.92 1.85 -46.47
C LYS A 17 6.56 0.68 -45.72
N GLU A 18 7.26 -0.20 -46.43
CA GLU A 18 7.92 -1.37 -45.83
C GLU A 18 8.99 -0.95 -44.80
N LEU A 19 9.74 0.12 -45.07
CA LEU A 19 10.70 0.68 -44.11
C LEU A 19 10.02 1.29 -42.89
N ILE A 20 9.01 2.14 -43.07
CA ILE A 20 8.31 2.82 -41.98
C ILE A 20 7.59 1.81 -41.10
N ASP A 21 6.93 0.81 -41.69
CA ASP A 21 6.22 -0.23 -40.92
C ASP A 21 7.22 -1.06 -40.07
N ALA A 22 8.44 -1.30 -40.55
CA ALA A 22 9.49 -1.97 -39.76
C ALA A 22 10.06 -1.06 -38.66
N GLU A 23 10.32 0.21 -38.96
CA GLU A 23 10.85 1.18 -38.00
C GLU A 23 9.85 1.50 -36.88
N ASP A 24 8.55 1.62 -37.19
CA ASP A 24 7.50 1.90 -36.21
C ASP A 24 7.42 0.77 -35.15
N VAL A 25 7.62 -0.50 -35.54
CA VAL A 25 7.65 -1.65 -34.61
C VAL A 25 8.84 -1.58 -33.66
N GLU A 26 10.03 -1.28 -34.18
CA GLU A 26 11.24 -1.14 -33.36
C GLU A 26 11.13 0.04 -32.38
N ILE A 27 10.52 1.14 -32.81
CA ILE A 27 10.27 2.30 -31.97
C ILE A 27 9.27 1.97 -30.86
N GLU A 28 8.19 1.26 -31.18
CA GLU A 28 7.21 0.82 -30.19
C GLU A 28 7.85 -0.10 -29.14
N TYR A 29 8.70 -1.04 -29.56
CA TYR A 29 9.49 -1.88 -28.66
C TYR A 29 10.44 -1.06 -27.78
N LEU A 30 11.10 -0.05 -28.34
CA LEU A 30 11.99 0.82 -27.59
C LEU A 30 11.21 1.65 -26.55
N TYR A 31 10.01 2.12 -26.88
CA TYR A 31 9.14 2.80 -25.92
C TYR A 31 8.69 1.88 -24.78
N SER A 32 8.24 0.66 -25.09
CA SER A 32 7.84 -0.29 -24.04
C SER A 32 9.02 -0.65 -23.14
N PHE A 33 10.21 -0.81 -23.70
CA PHE A 33 11.43 -1.02 -22.93
C PHE A 33 11.72 0.15 -21.97
N PHE A 34 11.57 1.40 -22.42
CA PHE A 34 11.74 2.56 -21.55
C PHE A 34 10.68 2.64 -20.45
N GLU A 35 9.44 2.27 -20.74
CA GLU A 35 8.37 2.21 -19.73
C GLU A 35 8.66 1.14 -18.67
N GLU A 36 9.07 -0.06 -19.08
CA GLU A 36 9.47 -1.14 -18.17
C GLU A 36 10.65 -0.71 -17.29
N LEU A 37 11.67 -0.09 -17.89
CA LEU A 37 12.83 0.41 -17.18
C LEU A 37 12.48 1.55 -16.20
N SER A 38 11.56 2.44 -16.59
CA SER A 38 11.02 3.48 -15.71
C SER A 38 10.26 2.87 -14.53
N ASN A 39 9.47 1.83 -14.77
CA ASN A 39 8.74 1.10 -13.73
C ASN A 39 9.68 0.45 -12.71
N GLU A 40 10.84 -0.05 -13.16
CA GLU A 40 11.87 -0.59 -12.27
C GLU A 40 12.50 0.48 -11.36
N PHE A 41 12.56 1.75 -11.78
CA PHE A 41 13.07 2.81 -10.90
C PHE A 41 12.09 3.28 -9.82
N ASN A 42 10.86 2.76 -9.80
CA ASN A 42 9.86 3.11 -8.82
C ASN A 42 9.60 1.96 -7.83
N ILE A 43 9.70 2.26 -6.53
CA ILE A 43 9.51 1.31 -5.42
C ILE A 43 8.15 0.59 -5.49
N PHE A 44 7.12 1.25 -6.02
CA PHE A 44 5.77 0.66 -6.08
C PHE A 44 5.60 -0.38 -7.20
N SER A 45 6.39 -0.29 -8.27
CA SER A 45 6.27 -1.11 -9.48
C SER A 45 7.44 -2.04 -9.72
N CYS A 46 8.59 -1.82 -9.09
CA CYS A 46 9.82 -2.60 -9.33
C CYS A 46 9.70 -4.07 -8.93
N ASN A 47 10.02 -4.98 -9.85
CA ASN A 47 10.05 -6.41 -9.61
C ASN A 47 11.50 -6.89 -9.43
N ASP A 48 12.36 -6.57 -10.40
CA ASP A 48 13.70 -7.15 -10.49
C ASP A 48 14.74 -6.34 -9.70
N THR A 49 14.58 -5.02 -9.66
CA THR A 49 15.55 -4.11 -9.02
C THR A 49 15.32 -3.91 -7.52
N ILE A 50 14.38 -4.64 -6.92
CA ILE A 50 14.00 -4.47 -5.51
C ILE A 50 15.16 -4.68 -4.53
N GLU A 51 16.07 -5.62 -4.83
CA GLU A 51 17.26 -5.89 -4.01
C GLU A 51 18.23 -4.70 -3.94
N ARG A 52 18.21 -3.84 -4.97
CA ARG A 52 19.02 -2.63 -4.98
C ARG A 52 18.45 -1.62 -4.01
N PHE A 53 17.13 -1.42 -4.01
CA PHE A 53 16.45 -0.56 -3.05
C PHE A 53 16.65 -1.05 -1.62
N GLU A 54 16.56 -2.35 -1.36
CA GLU A 54 16.82 -2.90 -0.02
C GLU A 54 18.22 -2.55 0.47
N ARG A 55 19.24 -2.70 -0.39
CA ARG A 55 20.62 -2.30 -0.08
C ARG A 55 20.76 -0.80 0.16
N ASP A 56 20.13 0.04 -0.65
CA ASP A 56 20.17 1.51 -0.50
C ASP A 56 19.56 1.97 0.85
N TYR A 57 18.59 1.22 1.37
CA TYR A 57 17.97 1.47 2.68
C TYR A 57 18.58 0.64 3.84
N ALA A 58 19.70 -0.05 3.61
CA ALA A 58 20.37 -0.92 4.58
C ALA A 58 19.46 -2.01 5.17
N ILE A 59 18.61 -2.61 4.32
CA ILE A 59 17.75 -3.74 4.63
C ILE A 59 18.41 -4.99 4.05
N GLU A 60 18.51 -6.07 4.83
CA GLU A 60 18.99 -7.36 4.31
C GLU A 60 17.94 -7.98 3.37
N PRO A 61 18.33 -8.36 2.14
CA PRO A 61 17.43 -9.01 1.21
C PRO A 61 16.94 -10.34 1.76
N ASN A 62 15.63 -10.54 1.74
CA ASN A 62 15.02 -11.81 2.13
C ASN A 62 14.08 -12.29 1.01
N ALA A 63 14.44 -13.42 0.40
CA ALA A 63 13.71 -14.04 -0.70
C ALA A 63 12.46 -14.82 -0.25
N GLU A 64 12.30 -15.10 1.05
CA GLU A 64 11.12 -15.79 1.59
C GLU A 64 9.88 -14.88 1.63
N LEU A 65 10.08 -13.56 1.59
CA LEU A 65 9.00 -12.57 1.62
C LEU A 65 8.47 -12.29 0.23
N SER A 66 7.17 -12.05 0.14
CA SER A 66 6.55 -11.62 -1.11
C SER A 66 7.11 -10.25 -1.55
N ILE A 67 7.10 -9.99 -2.86
CA ILE A 67 7.55 -8.71 -3.42
C ILE A 67 6.78 -7.53 -2.78
N SER A 68 5.48 -7.70 -2.55
CA SER A 68 4.65 -6.67 -1.88
C SER A 68 5.12 -6.38 -0.46
N GLN A 69 5.44 -7.40 0.34
CA GLN A 69 5.98 -7.23 1.69
C GLN A 69 7.37 -6.58 1.69
N ARG A 70 8.22 -6.92 0.72
CA ARG A 70 9.54 -6.30 0.54
C ARG A 70 9.42 -4.81 0.21
N ARG A 71 8.53 -4.45 -0.73
CA ARG A 71 8.21 -3.04 -1.04
C ARG A 71 7.73 -2.29 0.20
N LEU A 72 6.84 -2.89 0.99
CA LEU A 72 6.35 -2.29 2.24
C LEU A 72 7.48 -2.03 3.23
N LYS A 73 8.42 -2.96 3.40
CA LYS A 73 9.59 -2.73 4.29
C LYS A 73 10.46 -1.55 3.85
N ILE A 74 10.68 -1.40 2.55
CA ILE A 74 11.41 -0.24 2.00
C ILE A 74 10.64 1.05 2.28
N LEU A 75 9.33 1.06 2.05
CA LEU A 75 8.47 2.21 2.33
C LEU A 75 8.47 2.59 3.81
N VAL A 76 8.39 1.62 4.72
CA VAL A 76 8.54 1.82 6.17
C VAL A 76 9.84 2.56 6.49
N LYS A 77 10.98 2.12 5.94
CA LYS A 77 12.27 2.80 6.14
C LYS A 77 12.32 4.20 5.55
N LYS A 78 11.65 4.43 4.41
CA LYS A 78 11.51 5.77 3.83
C LYS A 78 10.69 6.69 4.74
N TYR A 79 9.57 6.20 5.28
CA TYR A 79 8.69 6.98 6.16
C TYR A 79 9.28 7.25 7.54
N GLN A 80 10.18 6.39 8.05
CA GLN A 80 10.91 6.65 9.30
C GLN A 80 11.73 7.96 9.28
N LYS A 81 12.12 8.46 8.09
CA LYS A 81 12.84 9.74 7.96
C LYS A 81 11.94 10.97 8.03
N LEU A 82 10.61 10.81 7.96
CA LEU A 82 9.67 11.92 8.04
C LEU A 82 9.52 12.40 9.49
N LEU A 83 9.17 13.68 9.65
CA LEU A 83 8.83 14.23 10.96
C LEU A 83 7.57 13.52 11.50
N PRO A 84 7.64 12.92 12.70
CA PRO A 84 6.54 12.13 13.24
C PRO A 84 5.48 13.04 13.87
N THR A 85 4.60 13.60 13.04
CA THR A 85 3.36 14.21 13.49
C THR A 85 2.27 13.15 13.59
N ILE A 86 1.26 13.36 14.45
CA ILE A 86 0.14 12.41 14.61
C ILE A 86 -0.57 12.16 13.28
N ALA A 87 -0.83 13.21 12.50
CA ALA A 87 -1.45 13.10 11.18
C ALA A 87 -0.60 12.27 10.20
N ASN A 88 0.72 12.50 10.15
CA ASN A 88 1.61 11.71 9.30
C ASN A 88 1.65 10.24 9.75
N LEU A 89 1.60 9.98 11.06
CA LEU A 89 1.56 8.63 11.59
C LEU A 89 0.25 7.91 11.24
N GLU A 90 -0.88 8.60 11.31
CA GLU A 90 -2.17 8.07 10.86
C GLU A 90 -2.13 7.71 9.37
N ASP A 91 -1.66 8.62 8.51
CA ASP A 91 -1.59 8.42 7.07
C ASP A 91 -0.60 7.30 6.68
N THR A 92 0.56 7.24 7.33
CA THR A 92 1.54 6.18 7.09
C THR A 92 1.02 4.82 7.53
N ILE A 93 0.41 4.70 8.72
CA ILE A 93 -0.19 3.43 9.16
C ILE A 93 -1.36 3.04 8.25
N LYS A 94 -2.17 4.01 7.81
CA LYS A 94 -3.27 3.78 6.88
C LYS A 94 -2.77 3.19 5.56
N SER A 95 -1.74 3.78 4.96
CA SER A 95 -1.13 3.28 3.71
C SER A 95 -0.47 1.91 3.87
N LEU A 96 0.23 1.65 4.99
CA LEU A 96 0.91 0.38 5.24
C LEU A 96 -0.05 -0.80 5.42
N LEU A 97 -1.17 -0.55 6.09
CA LEU A 97 -2.19 -1.54 6.38
C LEU A 97 -3.28 -1.61 5.29
N ASN A 98 -3.26 -0.69 4.33
CA ASN A 98 -4.34 -0.47 3.37
C ASN A 98 -5.72 -0.41 4.05
N ALA A 99 -5.78 0.28 5.20
CA ALA A 99 -6.97 0.37 6.04
C ALA A 99 -7.85 1.55 5.63
N ASP A 100 -9.16 1.47 5.91
CA ASP A 100 -10.10 2.53 5.58
C ASP A 100 -9.89 3.76 6.47
N ILE A 101 -9.73 3.51 7.78
CA ILE A 101 -9.62 4.54 8.80
C ILE A 101 -8.56 4.13 9.83
N VAL A 102 -7.64 5.06 10.13
CA VAL A 102 -6.72 4.95 11.26
C VAL A 102 -6.84 6.20 12.11
N LYS A 103 -6.96 6.03 13.43
CA LYS A 103 -6.96 7.15 14.38
C LYS A 103 -6.07 6.84 15.57
N ILE A 104 -5.25 7.80 15.98
CA ILE A 104 -4.35 7.69 17.12
C ILE A 104 -4.89 8.60 18.22
N LYS A 105 -5.13 8.01 19.41
CA LYS A 105 -5.48 8.76 20.61
C LYS A 105 -4.39 8.63 21.65
N GLU A 106 -4.00 9.76 22.22
CA GLU A 106 -3.11 9.80 23.37
C GLU A 106 -3.93 9.65 24.67
N VAL A 107 -3.61 8.63 25.46
CA VAL A 107 -4.24 8.36 26.75
C VAL A 107 -3.13 8.29 27.81
N GLY A 108 -2.78 9.45 28.36
CA GLY A 108 -1.65 9.57 29.28
C GLY A 108 -0.33 9.20 28.59
N CYS A 109 0.44 8.28 29.16
CA CYS A 109 1.72 7.81 28.58
C CYS A 109 1.54 6.66 27.56
N ARG A 110 0.43 6.61 26.84
CA ARG A 110 0.10 5.54 25.89
C ARG A 110 -0.58 6.07 24.63
N PHE A 111 -0.22 5.52 23.48
CA PHE A 111 -0.93 5.69 22.22
C PHE A 111 -1.86 4.51 21.93
N ASP A 112 -3.15 4.78 21.85
CA ASP A 112 -4.16 3.83 21.38
C ASP A 112 -4.43 4.08 19.89
N ILE A 113 -4.05 3.11 19.07
CA ILE A 113 -4.11 3.17 17.61
C ILE A 113 -5.32 2.35 17.16
N TYR A 114 -6.37 3.03 16.75
CA TYR A 114 -7.58 2.43 16.21
C TYR A 114 -7.39 2.21 14.71
N VAL A 115 -7.45 0.96 14.28
CA VAL A 115 -7.43 0.58 12.86
C VAL A 115 -8.79 0.02 12.51
N GLY A 116 -9.48 0.65 11.57
CA GLY A 116 -10.69 0.14 10.95
C GLY A 116 -10.40 -0.38 9.57
N SER A 117 -10.52 -1.70 9.39
CA SER A 117 -10.44 -2.37 8.10
C SER A 117 -11.57 -3.39 7.95
N ALA A 118 -12.08 -3.51 6.72
CA ALA A 118 -13.00 -4.57 6.33
C ALA A 118 -12.32 -5.94 6.16
N SER A 119 -10.99 -5.96 5.95
CA SER A 119 -10.19 -7.15 5.67
C SER A 119 -9.28 -7.55 6.85
N LEU A 120 -8.86 -8.83 6.85
CA LEU A 120 -7.83 -9.35 7.74
C LEU A 120 -6.50 -8.65 7.46
N LEU A 121 -5.89 -8.08 8.50
CA LEU A 121 -4.67 -7.30 8.40
C LEU A 121 -3.44 -8.22 8.46
N GLU A 122 -2.95 -8.68 7.31
CA GLU A 122 -1.76 -9.55 7.23
C GLU A 122 -0.46 -8.83 7.64
N ASN A 123 -0.41 -7.50 7.51
CA ASN A 123 0.82 -6.71 7.70
C ASN A 123 0.93 -6.03 9.08
N MET A 124 0.18 -6.49 10.09
CA MET A 124 0.17 -5.86 11.43
C MET A 124 1.54 -5.83 12.11
N ASP A 125 2.36 -6.86 11.91
CA ASP A 125 3.66 -6.94 12.56
C ASP A 125 4.65 -5.91 12.02
N ILE A 126 4.54 -5.58 10.73
CA ILE A 126 5.33 -4.53 10.09
C ILE A 126 4.93 -3.17 10.66
N ALA A 127 3.62 -2.90 10.78
CA ALA A 127 3.11 -1.65 11.35
C ALA A 127 3.48 -1.49 12.84
N LYS A 128 3.42 -2.57 13.62
CA LYS A 128 3.87 -2.57 15.03
C LYS A 128 5.35 -2.25 15.16
N LYS A 129 6.21 -2.85 14.32
CA LYS A 129 7.65 -2.57 14.31
C LYS A 129 7.93 -1.12 13.92
N PHE A 130 7.27 -0.62 12.88
CA PHE A 130 7.37 0.77 12.46
C PHE A 130 7.03 1.74 13.59
N PHE A 131 5.89 1.54 14.25
CA PHE A 131 5.45 2.41 15.34
C PHE A 131 6.39 2.34 16.55
N LYS A 132 6.94 1.15 16.85
CA LYS A 132 7.91 0.95 17.92
C LYS A 132 9.21 1.74 17.70
N ASP A 133 9.66 1.85 16.46
CA ASP A 133 10.90 2.54 16.11
C ASP A 133 10.75 4.07 16.14
N ILE A 134 9.56 4.58 15.83
CA ILE A 134 9.31 6.03 15.72
C ILE A 134 8.84 6.64 17.04
N ARG A 135 8.14 5.88 17.87
CA ARG A 135 7.57 6.40 19.12
C ARG A 135 8.66 6.93 20.07
N PRO A 136 8.34 7.93 20.89
CA PRO A 136 9.16 8.27 22.05
C PRO A 136 9.30 7.08 23.00
N ALA A 137 10.50 6.88 23.56
CA ALA A 137 10.84 5.69 24.36
C ALA A 137 9.92 5.44 25.57
N HIS A 138 9.36 6.51 26.16
CA HIS A 138 8.54 6.43 27.37
C HIS A 138 7.05 6.18 27.12
N PHE A 139 6.60 6.22 25.86
CA PHE A 139 5.19 6.02 25.53
C PHE A 139 4.93 4.57 25.16
N ASP A 140 3.92 3.96 25.80
CA ASP A 140 3.44 2.64 25.42
C ASP A 140 2.49 2.73 24.21
N TYR A 141 2.21 1.62 23.53
CA TYR A 141 1.23 1.61 22.43
C TYR A 141 0.36 0.36 22.40
N LYS A 142 -0.85 0.50 21.87
CA LYS A 142 -1.74 -0.62 21.59
C LYS A 142 -2.48 -0.42 20.28
N PHE A 143 -2.37 -1.43 19.43
CA PHE A 143 -3.21 -1.53 18.25
C PHE A 143 -4.54 -2.15 18.65
N ILE A 144 -5.61 -1.42 18.36
CA ILE A 144 -6.99 -1.85 18.56
C ILE A 144 -7.61 -1.99 17.17
N ASN A 145 -7.88 -3.22 16.76
CA ASN A 145 -8.62 -3.46 15.53
C ASN A 145 -10.10 -3.19 15.81
N SER A 146 -10.58 -2.02 15.39
CA SER A 146 -11.97 -1.63 15.47
C SER A 146 -12.59 -1.81 14.11
N VAL A 147 -13.11 -3.00 13.81
CA VAL A 147 -13.94 -3.21 12.63
C VAL A 147 -15.15 -2.28 12.77
N PRO A 148 -15.37 -1.31 11.88
CA PRO A 148 -16.60 -0.52 11.90
C PRO A 148 -17.75 -1.45 11.55
N ARG A 149 -18.38 -2.05 12.56
CA ARG A 149 -19.68 -2.68 12.39
C ARG A 149 -20.70 -1.56 12.38
N ASP A 150 -21.01 -1.02 11.21
CA ASP A 150 -22.29 -0.36 10.98
C ASP A 150 -23.40 -1.42 11.00
N GLU A 151 -23.57 -2.10 12.15
CA GLU A 151 -24.80 -2.81 12.44
C GLU A 151 -25.82 -1.74 12.83
N VAL A 152 -26.46 -1.13 11.82
CA VAL A 152 -27.76 -0.48 12.02
C VAL A 152 -28.73 -1.60 12.38
N ALA A 153 -28.76 -1.98 13.65
CA ALA A 153 -29.79 -2.84 14.17
C ALA A 153 -31.10 -2.05 14.09
N THR A 154 -31.91 -2.32 13.08
CA THR A 154 -33.30 -1.87 13.02
C THR A 154 -34.04 -2.58 14.15
N ILE A 155 -34.13 -1.92 15.30
CA ILE A 155 -34.94 -2.38 16.42
C ILE A 155 -36.40 -2.20 16.01
N TYR A 156 -37.05 -3.29 15.63
CA TYR A 156 -38.51 -3.32 15.55
C TYR A 156 -39.05 -3.38 16.98
N ILE A 157 -39.47 -2.23 17.53
CA ILE A 157 -40.26 -2.20 18.76
C ILE A 157 -41.68 -2.61 18.39
N GLY A 158 -41.92 -3.92 18.38
CA GLY A 158 -43.28 -4.46 18.45
C GLY A 158 -43.74 -4.45 19.91
N VAL A 159 -44.93 -3.92 20.17
CA VAL A 159 -45.60 -4.07 21.46
C VAL A 159 -46.02 -5.54 21.59
N GLY A 160 -45.18 -6.35 22.23
CA GLY A 160 -45.50 -7.75 22.55
C GLY A 160 -44.26 -8.65 22.58
N GLU A 161 -43.96 -9.15 23.78
CA GLU A 161 -42.97 -10.18 24.13
C GLU A 161 -41.47 -9.77 24.17
N PHE A 162 -40.97 -9.65 25.41
CA PHE A 162 -39.56 -9.54 25.72
C PHE A 162 -38.82 -10.85 25.39
N THR A 163 -37.80 -10.79 24.53
CA THR A 163 -36.79 -11.84 24.44
C THR A 163 -35.44 -11.30 24.93
N HIS A 164 -34.95 -11.83 26.04
CA HIS A 164 -33.58 -11.59 26.49
C HIS A 164 -32.63 -12.52 25.75
N LYS A 165 -31.75 -11.96 24.91
CA LYS A 165 -30.55 -12.70 24.47
C LYS A 165 -29.39 -12.38 25.40
N LYS A 166 -28.92 -13.40 26.13
CA LYS A 166 -27.64 -13.37 26.85
C LYS A 166 -26.51 -13.38 25.83
N MET A 167 -25.66 -12.35 25.84
CA MET A 167 -24.39 -12.38 25.14
C MET A 167 -23.39 -13.20 25.97
N LYS A 168 -22.81 -14.24 25.36
CA LYS A 168 -21.58 -14.88 25.85
C LYS A 168 -20.41 -14.25 25.12
N PHE A 169 -19.48 -13.68 25.87
CA PHE A 169 -18.20 -13.23 25.34
C PHE A 169 -17.21 -14.37 25.54
N GLU A 170 -16.74 -14.96 24.44
CA GLU A 170 -15.47 -15.69 24.43
C GLU A 170 -14.51 -14.83 23.61
N VAL A 171 -13.50 -14.30 24.29
CA VAL A 171 -12.28 -13.83 23.66
C VAL A 171 -11.39 -15.07 23.57
N VAL A 172 -11.21 -15.60 22.37
CA VAL A 172 -10.18 -16.61 22.11
C VAL A 172 -8.97 -15.86 21.50
N GLU A 173 -7.82 -16.16 22.11
CA GLU A 173 -6.43 -15.66 21.96
C GLU A 173 -6.07 -14.80 20.74
#